data_AF-A0A2J8T0E9-F1
#
_entry.id   AF-A0A2J8T0E9-F1
#
_cell.length_a   1.000
_cell.length_b   1.000
_cell.length_c   1.000
_cell.angle_alpha   90.00
_cell.angle_beta   90.00
_cell.angle_gamma   90.00
#
_symmetry.space_group_name_H-M   'P 1'
#
loop_
_entity.id
_entity.type
_entity.pdbx_description
1 polymer ?
#
loop_
_entity_poly.entity_id
_entity_poly.type
_entity_poly.pdbx_seq_one_letter_code
_entity_poly.pdbx_strand_id
1 'polypeptide(L)'
;MAPLCPSPWLPLLNPAPAPGLTVQLLLSLLLLVPAHPQRLPRMQEDSPLGGDFSGEDDPLGKEDLPSEEDSPREEDPPREEDPPGEEDLPGEEDLPGEEDLPEVKPKSEEEGSLKLEDLPTVEAPGDPQEPKNNAHRDKEGDDQSHWRYGGDPPWPQVSPACAGRFQSPVDIRPQLAAFCLALRPLELLGFQLPPLPELRLRNNGHSVQLTLPPGLEMALGPGREYRALQLHLHWGAAGRPGSEHTVEGHRFPAEIHVVHLSTAFARVEEALGRPGGLAVLAAFLEEGPEENSAYEQLLSHLEEIAEEGSETQVPGLDISALLPSDLSRYFRYEGSLTTPPCAQGVIWTVFNQTVMLSAKQS
;
A
#
# COMPACT_ATOMS: atom_id res chain seq x y z
N MET A 1 -16.43 -2.24 13.64
CA MET A 1 -15.34 -1.50 12.96
C MET A 1 -15.82 -0.09 12.72
N ALA A 2 -15.03 0.92 13.08
CA ALA A 2 -15.31 2.30 12.68
C ALA A 2 -15.16 2.39 11.15
N PRO A 3 -16.03 3.11 10.44
CA PRO A 3 -15.91 3.23 8.99
C PRO A 3 -14.63 3.98 8.63
N LEU A 4 -13.90 3.48 7.63
CA LEU A 4 -12.68 4.13 7.09
C LEU A 4 -12.95 5.55 6.56
N CYS A 5 -14.22 5.82 6.27
CA CYS A 5 -14.75 7.15 6.04
C CYS A 5 -15.90 7.42 7.01
N PRO A 6 -15.74 8.26 8.05
CA PRO A 6 -16.87 8.70 8.84
C PRO A 6 -17.80 9.53 7.95
N SER A 7 -19.08 9.17 7.91
CA SER A 7 -20.09 9.98 7.20
C SER A 7 -20.19 11.37 7.86
N PRO A 8 -20.24 12.46 7.09
CA PRO A 8 -20.45 13.81 7.64
C PRO A 8 -21.87 14.02 8.18
N TRP A 9 -22.78 13.08 7.89
CA TRP A 9 -24.14 13.07 8.40
C TRP A 9 -24.20 12.21 9.67
N LEU A 10 -24.20 12.87 10.82
CA LEU A 10 -24.70 12.28 12.06
C LEU A 10 -26.09 11.70 11.77
N PRO A 11 -26.39 10.44 12.15
CA PRO A 11 -27.78 10.01 12.13
C PRO A 11 -28.53 10.93 13.09
N LEU A 12 -29.52 11.66 12.56
CA LEU A 12 -30.53 12.31 13.37
C LEU A 12 -31.17 11.22 14.24
N LEU A 13 -30.68 11.09 15.47
CA LEU A 13 -31.35 10.38 16.54
C LEU A 13 -32.65 11.14 16.78
N ASN A 14 -33.70 10.78 16.05
CA ASN A 14 -35.06 11.06 16.47
C ASN A 14 -35.26 10.26 17.76
N PRO A 15 -35.44 10.89 18.93
CA PRO A 15 -35.78 10.15 20.12
C PRO A 15 -37.17 9.54 19.90
N ALA A 16 -37.25 8.21 19.94
CA ALA A 16 -38.52 7.51 20.01
C ALA A 16 -39.28 7.97 21.26
N PRO A 17 -40.59 8.25 21.18
CA PRO A 17 -41.37 8.59 22.37
C PRO A 17 -41.54 7.34 23.24
N ALA A 18 -41.29 7.48 24.53
CA ALA A 18 -41.49 6.44 25.53
C ALA A 18 -42.98 6.00 25.61
N PRO A 19 -43.28 4.72 25.92
CA PRO A 19 -44.65 4.25 26.02
C PRO A 19 -45.24 4.62 27.39
N GLY A 20 -46.15 5.61 27.39
CA GLY A 20 -47.00 5.92 28.52
C GLY A 20 -48.30 5.12 28.47
N LEU A 21 -48.51 4.27 29.48
CA LEU A 21 -49.79 3.62 29.79
C LEU A 21 -50.85 4.66 30.17
N THR A 22 -52.02 4.68 29.51
CA THR A 22 -53.36 4.90 30.11
C THR A 22 -54.49 4.75 29.07
N VAL A 23 -55.13 3.57 29.08
CA VAL A 23 -56.59 3.26 29.07
C VAL A 23 -57.57 4.41 28.69
N GLN A 24 -58.37 4.29 27.61
CA GLN A 24 -59.76 3.73 27.58
C GLN A 24 -60.53 3.99 26.26
N LEU A 25 -61.24 2.94 25.80
CA LEU A 25 -62.39 2.81 24.89
C LEU A 25 -62.98 4.02 24.13
N LEU A 26 -63.23 3.83 22.82
CA LEU A 26 -64.61 3.78 22.30
C LEU A 26 -64.73 2.91 21.03
N LEU A 27 -65.86 2.21 20.93
CA LEU A 27 -66.18 1.09 20.05
C LEU A 27 -67.13 1.52 18.92
N SER A 28 -67.18 0.73 17.83
CA SER A 28 -68.32 0.49 16.90
C SER A 28 -68.46 1.45 15.70
N LEU A 29 -68.80 1.08 14.44
CA LEU A 29 -69.16 -0.15 13.69
C LEU A 29 -69.55 0.39 12.26
N LEU A 30 -69.20 -0.15 11.08
CA LEU A 30 -69.92 -1.16 10.28
C LEU A 30 -69.40 -1.16 8.80
N LEU A 31 -69.07 -2.35 8.26
CA LEU A 31 -69.45 -3.02 6.97
C LEU A 31 -69.37 -2.25 5.61
N LEU A 32 -69.15 -2.81 4.42
CA LEU A 32 -68.73 -4.09 3.79
C LEU A 32 -68.76 -3.83 2.23
N VAL A 33 -67.70 -4.20 1.48
CA VAL A 33 -67.73 -5.00 0.19
C VAL A 33 -68.13 -4.25 -1.13
N PRO A 34 -67.81 -4.71 -2.38
CA PRO A 34 -66.52 -5.04 -3.06
C PRO A 34 -66.46 -4.67 -4.60
N ALA A 35 -65.42 -5.17 -5.30
CA ALA A 35 -65.37 -5.68 -6.70
C ALA A 35 -65.27 -4.76 -7.96
N HIS A 36 -64.07 -4.78 -8.60
CA HIS A 36 -63.70 -5.21 -9.99
C HIS A 36 -64.58 -4.88 -11.23
N PRO A 37 -64.12 -5.10 -12.49
CA PRO A 37 -62.86 -4.77 -13.20
C PRO A 37 -63.15 -4.17 -14.62
N GLN A 38 -62.14 -3.96 -15.50
CA GLN A 38 -62.10 -4.39 -16.94
C GLN A 38 -61.16 -3.56 -17.85
N ARG A 39 -60.28 -4.31 -18.56
CA ARG A 39 -59.91 -4.25 -19.99
C ARG A 39 -59.08 -3.10 -20.63
N LEU A 40 -57.91 -3.53 -21.12
CA LEU A 40 -57.22 -3.19 -22.39
C LEU A 40 -58.12 -3.38 -23.64
N PRO A 41 -57.88 -2.66 -24.76
CA PRO A 41 -56.91 -3.05 -25.81
C PRO A 41 -56.13 -1.86 -26.44
N ARG A 42 -54.85 -1.95 -26.82
CA ARG A 42 -54.24 -2.40 -28.10
C ARG A 42 -54.89 -1.86 -29.40
N MET A 43 -54.22 -0.90 -30.05
CA MET A 43 -54.05 -0.68 -31.51
C MET A 43 -52.70 0.06 -31.65
N GLN A 44 -51.66 -0.36 -32.38
CA GLN A 44 -51.48 -0.85 -33.77
C GLN A 44 -51.26 0.29 -34.79
N GLU A 45 -50.11 0.18 -35.50
CA GLU A 45 -49.73 0.78 -36.81
C GLU A 45 -49.37 2.29 -36.82
N ASP A 46 -48.38 2.82 -37.55
CA ASP A 46 -47.60 2.40 -38.73
C ASP A 46 -46.27 3.22 -38.83
N SER A 47 -45.24 2.67 -39.49
CA SER A 47 -44.09 3.40 -40.09
C SER A 47 -44.52 4.01 -41.46
N PRO A 48 -43.68 4.50 -42.43
CA PRO A 48 -42.22 4.71 -42.49
C PRO A 48 -41.82 6.03 -43.25
N LEU A 49 -40.53 6.11 -43.64
CA LEU A 49 -39.92 6.94 -44.70
C LEU A 49 -39.63 8.40 -44.30
N GLY A 50 -38.47 9.00 -44.56
CA GLY A 50 -37.39 8.74 -45.50
C GLY A 50 -36.85 10.12 -45.92
N GLY A 51 -35.54 10.26 -46.16
CA GLY A 51 -34.99 11.53 -46.63
C GLY A 51 -33.49 11.65 -46.47
N ASP A 52 -32.75 11.07 -47.40
CA ASP A 52 -31.39 11.45 -47.77
C ASP A 52 -31.34 12.95 -48.15
N PHE A 53 -30.24 13.63 -47.85
CA PHE A 53 -29.74 14.69 -48.73
C PHE A 53 -28.21 14.72 -48.71
N SER A 54 -27.69 14.53 -49.91
CA SER A 54 -26.31 14.57 -50.40
C SER A 54 -25.88 15.99 -50.84
N GLY A 55 -24.57 16.19 -50.97
CA GLY A 55 -23.91 17.21 -51.82
C GLY A 55 -22.96 18.11 -51.00
N GLU A 56 -21.63 17.98 -51.09
CA GLU A 56 -20.71 18.48 -52.18
C GLU A 56 -20.72 20.03 -52.22
N ASP A 57 -19.62 20.80 -52.29
CA ASP A 57 -18.19 20.59 -52.50
C ASP A 57 -17.43 21.92 -52.18
N ASP A 58 -16.10 21.80 -52.08
CA ASP A 58 -15.08 22.76 -52.56
C ASP A 58 -14.48 23.89 -51.64
N PRO A 59 -13.22 24.34 -51.92
CA PRO A 59 -12.13 24.26 -50.94
C PRO A 59 -11.23 25.54 -50.89
N LEU A 60 -10.04 25.39 -50.29
CA LEU A 60 -8.83 26.21 -50.42
C LEU A 60 -8.76 27.58 -49.71
N GLY A 61 -7.77 27.68 -48.82
CA GLY A 61 -7.21 28.92 -48.29
C GLY A 61 -5.91 28.65 -47.54
N LYS A 62 -4.80 28.52 -48.29
CA LYS A 62 -3.42 28.62 -47.81
C LYS A 62 -2.97 30.06 -47.99
N GLU A 63 -2.59 30.76 -46.93
CA GLU A 63 -1.70 31.95 -46.87
C GLU A 63 -1.32 32.09 -45.37
N ASP A 64 -0.17 32.52 -44.89
CA ASP A 64 1.19 32.69 -45.38
C ASP A 64 2.06 32.91 -44.11
N LEU A 65 3.30 32.43 -44.12
CA LEU A 65 4.33 32.80 -43.13
C LEU A 65 4.74 34.26 -43.34
N PRO A 66 5.31 34.90 -42.31
CA PRO A 66 6.65 35.41 -42.54
C PRO A 66 7.65 35.04 -41.44
N SER A 67 8.87 34.95 -41.95
CA SER A 67 10.15 34.58 -41.39
C SER A 67 10.91 35.78 -40.79
N GLU A 68 11.67 35.49 -39.72
CA GLU A 68 13.02 35.98 -39.36
C GLU A 68 13.25 37.33 -38.63
N GLU A 69 14.26 37.24 -37.75
CA GLU A 69 15.05 38.24 -36.99
C GLU A 69 14.36 38.87 -35.76
N ASP A 70 14.93 38.86 -34.54
CA ASP A 70 16.32 39.15 -34.17
C ASP A 70 16.66 38.59 -32.78
N SER A 71 17.87 38.07 -32.60
CA SER A 71 18.44 37.58 -31.33
C SER A 71 19.39 38.63 -30.75
N PRO A 72 19.43 38.81 -29.42
CA PRO A 72 20.66 39.29 -28.78
C PRO A 72 21.20 38.28 -27.76
N ARG A 73 22.35 37.73 -28.14
CA ARG A 73 23.63 37.67 -27.41
C ARG A 73 23.64 37.21 -25.95
N GLU A 74 24.41 36.14 -25.79
CA GLU A 74 25.08 35.66 -24.57
C GLU A 74 25.78 36.78 -23.79
N GLU A 75 25.61 36.79 -22.47
CA GLU A 75 26.61 37.28 -21.54
C GLU A 75 26.82 36.20 -20.47
N ASP A 76 28.07 35.72 -20.37
CA ASP A 76 28.59 34.84 -19.33
C ASP A 76 29.60 35.63 -18.45
N PRO A 77 29.98 35.12 -17.27
CA PRO A 77 29.78 35.79 -15.97
C PRO A 77 31.00 36.58 -15.47
N PRO A 78 30.86 37.39 -14.39
CA PRO A 78 32.01 37.87 -13.64
C PRO A 78 32.61 36.77 -12.75
N ARG A 79 33.94 36.80 -12.68
CA ARG A 79 34.84 35.86 -12.02
C ARG A 79 34.81 35.92 -10.49
N GLU A 80 35.27 34.81 -9.93
CA GLU A 80 35.64 34.54 -8.54
C GLU A 80 36.44 35.66 -7.87
N GLU A 81 36.09 35.98 -6.61
CA GLU A 81 37.05 36.49 -5.62
C GLU A 81 36.91 35.70 -4.32
N ASP A 82 38.04 35.16 -3.86
CA ASP A 82 38.28 34.49 -2.57
C ASP A 82 39.64 35.01 -2.04
N PRO A 83 39.94 34.93 -0.73
CA PRO A 83 39.49 35.78 0.37
C PRO A 83 40.65 36.61 0.96
N PRO A 84 40.44 37.56 1.91
CA PRO A 84 41.55 38.14 2.66
C PRO A 84 41.85 37.34 3.95
N GLY A 85 43.07 36.82 4.03
CA GLY A 85 44.01 37.08 5.13
C GLY A 85 43.72 36.49 6.51
N GLU A 86 44.58 35.55 6.90
CA GLU A 86 44.84 35.11 8.28
C GLU A 86 45.11 36.31 9.21
N GLU A 87 44.44 36.35 10.37
CA GLU A 87 44.90 37.11 11.54
C GLU A 87 45.31 36.12 12.64
N ASP A 88 46.59 36.19 12.99
CA ASP A 88 47.25 35.46 14.07
C ASP A 88 47.03 36.12 15.46
N LEU A 89 47.18 35.26 16.49
CA LEU A 89 47.60 35.50 17.89
C LEU A 89 46.51 35.52 18.99
N PRO A 90 46.83 35.17 20.27
CA PRO A 90 48.01 34.48 20.82
C PRO A 90 47.66 33.25 21.69
N GLY A 91 48.70 32.51 22.11
CA GLY A 91 48.61 31.30 22.93
C GLY A 91 48.64 31.49 24.45
N GLU A 92 49.05 30.39 25.09
CA GLU A 92 49.33 30.13 26.52
C GLU A 92 48.23 29.34 27.28
N GLU A 93 48.48 28.07 27.62
CA GLU A 93 48.98 27.61 28.93
C GLU A 93 48.73 26.10 29.17
N ASP A 94 49.70 25.48 29.85
CA ASP A 94 49.83 24.07 30.21
C ASP A 94 48.99 23.65 31.46
N LEU A 95 48.31 22.49 31.33
CA LEU A 95 48.10 21.39 32.33
C LEU A 95 47.31 21.68 33.65
N PRO A 96 46.82 20.68 34.45
CA PRO A 96 46.99 19.21 34.38
C PRO A 96 45.72 18.31 34.63
N GLY A 97 45.82 17.02 34.27
CA GLY A 97 45.66 15.84 35.16
C GLY A 97 44.29 15.31 35.66
N GLU A 98 44.03 14.04 35.32
CA GLU A 98 43.19 12.99 35.98
C GLU A 98 41.64 13.16 35.88
N GLU A 99 40.79 12.15 35.66
CA GLU A 99 40.76 10.77 36.17
C GLU A 99 40.01 9.80 35.21
N ASP A 100 40.45 8.54 35.17
CA ASP A 100 39.78 7.39 34.55
C ASP A 100 38.53 6.97 35.37
N LEU A 101 37.37 6.84 34.72
CA LEU A 101 36.20 6.12 35.25
C LEU A 101 35.53 5.26 34.17
N PRO A 102 34.98 4.09 34.54
CA PRO A 102 34.93 2.93 33.66
C PRO A 102 33.77 2.94 32.66
N GLU A 103 34.09 2.42 31.47
CA GLU A 103 33.22 2.13 30.34
C GLU A 103 32.12 1.11 30.72
N VAL A 104 30.89 1.60 30.93
CA VAL A 104 29.69 0.77 31.00
C VAL A 104 29.22 0.53 29.56
N LYS A 105 29.54 -0.65 29.02
CA LYS A 105 28.96 -1.14 27.77
C LYS A 105 27.44 -1.18 27.88
N PRO A 106 26.66 -0.49 27.03
CA PRO A 106 25.26 -0.84 26.88
C PRO A 106 25.23 -2.22 26.21
N LYS A 107 24.60 -3.19 26.90
CA LYS A 107 24.16 -4.42 26.25
C LYS A 107 23.27 -4.00 25.09
N SER A 108 23.71 -4.31 23.88
CA SER A 108 22.86 -4.35 22.70
C SER A 108 21.65 -5.23 23.03
N GLU A 109 20.51 -4.59 23.28
CA GLU A 109 19.23 -5.26 23.17
C GLU A 109 19.14 -5.65 21.69
N GLU A 110 19.30 -6.94 21.45
CA GLU A 110 19.04 -7.58 20.18
C GLU A 110 17.54 -7.42 19.92
N GLU A 111 17.15 -6.31 19.29
CA GLU A 111 15.84 -6.21 18.67
C GLU A 111 15.81 -7.24 17.54
N GLY A 112 15.33 -8.43 17.89
CA GLY A 112 14.98 -9.48 16.96
C GLY A 112 13.94 -8.94 16.00
N SER A 113 14.39 -8.48 14.84
CA SER A 113 13.55 -8.25 13.67
C SER A 113 13.00 -9.60 13.23
N LEU A 114 11.87 -9.98 13.83
CA LEU A 114 11.12 -11.17 13.47
C LEU A 114 10.56 -10.94 12.07
N LYS A 115 10.96 -11.82 11.14
CA LYS A 115 10.54 -11.78 9.74
C LYS A 115 9.03 -12.04 9.69
N LEU A 116 8.31 -11.18 8.98
CA LEU A 116 6.88 -11.35 8.67
C LEU A 116 6.59 -12.72 7.98
N GLU A 117 7.62 -13.37 7.44
CA GLU A 117 7.55 -14.65 6.73
C GLU A 117 7.90 -15.87 7.60
N ASP A 118 8.45 -15.67 8.81
CA ASP A 118 8.80 -16.74 9.75
C ASP A 118 7.75 -16.86 10.90
N LEU A 119 6.57 -16.26 10.74
CA LEU A 119 5.53 -16.27 11.77
C LEU A 119 4.82 -17.64 11.84
N PRO A 120 4.89 -18.35 12.99
CA PRO A 120 4.23 -19.64 13.12
C PRO A 120 2.70 -19.51 13.10
N THR A 121 2.06 -20.50 12.48
CA THR A 121 0.59 -20.65 12.46
C THR A 121 0.07 -20.77 13.90
N VAL A 122 -0.82 -19.85 14.32
CA VAL A 122 -1.43 -19.88 15.65
C VAL A 122 -2.43 -21.03 15.74
N GLU A 123 -2.12 -22.06 16.52
CA GLU A 123 -3.09 -23.08 16.93
C GLU A 123 -4.03 -22.54 18.02
N ALA A 124 -5.31 -22.93 17.95
CA ALA A 124 -6.31 -22.59 18.97
C ALA A 124 -6.10 -23.40 20.28
N PRO A 125 -6.52 -22.90 21.46
CA PRO A 125 -6.18 -23.53 22.73
C PRO A 125 -6.97 -24.82 22.99
N GLY A 126 -6.27 -25.93 23.21
CA GLY A 126 -6.80 -27.17 23.79
C GLY A 126 -6.32 -27.37 25.23
N ASP A 127 -7.20 -27.85 26.10
CA ASP A 127 -7.07 -28.05 27.56
C ASP A 127 -6.03 -29.15 27.94
N PRO A 128 -5.41 -29.13 29.15
CA PRO A 128 -4.21 -29.92 29.46
C PRO A 128 -4.50 -31.26 30.14
N GLN A 129 -3.84 -32.34 29.68
CA GLN A 129 -3.55 -33.52 30.52
C GLN A 129 -2.16 -34.11 30.26
N GLU A 130 -1.59 -34.61 31.36
CA GLU A 130 -0.19 -34.84 31.72
C GLU A 130 0.37 -36.26 31.36
N PRO A 131 1.63 -36.64 31.68
CA PRO A 131 2.64 -37.06 30.69
C PRO A 131 3.01 -38.56 30.75
N LYS A 132 3.77 -39.07 29.76
CA LYS A 132 4.58 -40.30 29.90
C LYS A 132 5.74 -40.39 28.88
N ASN A 133 6.87 -40.88 29.41
CA ASN A 133 8.21 -40.90 28.84
C ASN A 133 8.48 -41.96 27.75
N ASN A 134 9.33 -41.52 26.80
CA ASN A 134 10.46 -42.17 26.12
C ASN A 134 10.29 -43.38 25.17
N ALA A 135 10.80 -43.09 23.96
CA ALA A 135 11.65 -43.91 23.10
C ALA A 135 10.99 -44.92 22.15
N HIS A 136 10.73 -44.46 20.92
CA HIS A 136 11.09 -45.19 19.71
C HIS A 136 11.36 -44.20 18.56
N ARG A 137 12.45 -44.44 17.84
CA ARG A 137 12.81 -43.81 16.56
C ARG A 137 11.58 -43.69 15.66
N ASP A 138 11.33 -42.49 15.14
CA ASP A 138 10.91 -42.31 13.76
C ASP A 138 11.47 -41.00 13.23
N LYS A 139 11.85 -41.02 11.96
CA LYS A 139 12.22 -39.84 11.19
C LYS A 139 10.96 -39.00 11.04
N GLU A 140 10.77 -38.01 11.88
CA GLU A 140 9.71 -37.03 11.69
C GLU A 140 10.28 -35.95 10.77
N GLY A 141 9.95 -36.09 9.48
CA GLY A 141 10.14 -35.03 8.51
C GLY A 141 9.28 -33.85 8.94
N ASP A 142 9.94 -32.75 9.29
CA ASP A 142 9.31 -31.44 9.37
C ASP A 142 9.04 -30.97 7.93
N ASP A 143 8.12 -31.66 7.26
CA ASP A 143 7.54 -31.28 5.97
C ASP A 143 6.30 -30.44 6.27
N GLN A 144 6.48 -29.35 7.02
CA GLN A 144 5.54 -28.24 6.97
C GLN A 144 5.65 -27.67 5.57
N SER A 145 4.71 -28.08 4.72
CA SER A 145 4.68 -27.74 3.30
C SER A 145 4.72 -26.22 3.12
N HIS A 146 5.90 -25.71 2.82
CA HIS A 146 6.14 -24.32 2.49
C HIS A 146 5.21 -23.90 1.34
N TRP A 147 4.54 -22.76 1.50
CA TRP A 147 3.58 -22.29 0.50
C TRP A 147 4.31 -21.84 -0.78
N ARG A 148 3.58 -21.79 -1.89
CA ARG A 148 4.10 -21.25 -3.15
C ARG A 148 2.97 -20.57 -3.94
N TYR A 149 3.33 -19.69 -4.87
CA TYR A 149 2.37 -19.16 -5.83
C TYR A 149 1.91 -20.22 -6.83
N GLY A 150 0.62 -20.20 -7.19
CA GLY A 150 0.06 -20.99 -8.29
C GLY A 150 0.20 -22.51 -8.18
N GLY A 151 0.39 -23.05 -6.96
CA GLY A 151 0.64 -24.48 -6.77
C GLY A 151 0.14 -25.02 -5.44
N ASP A 152 0.33 -26.33 -5.25
CA ASP A 152 -0.06 -27.04 -4.03
C ASP A 152 1.00 -26.88 -2.91
N PRO A 153 0.57 -26.94 -1.63
CA PRO A 153 -0.83 -27.05 -1.19
C PRO A 153 -1.62 -25.74 -1.35
N PRO A 154 -2.96 -25.79 -1.54
CA PRO A 154 -3.80 -24.60 -1.48
C PRO A 154 -3.59 -23.85 -0.16
N TRP A 155 -3.43 -22.53 -0.21
CA TRP A 155 -3.08 -21.74 0.98
C TRP A 155 -3.99 -21.95 2.19
N PRO A 156 -5.33 -22.15 2.07
CA PRO A 156 -6.17 -22.49 3.22
C PRO A 156 -5.80 -23.77 3.98
N GLN A 157 -5.03 -24.67 3.37
CA GLN A 157 -4.49 -25.86 4.05
C GLN A 157 -3.22 -25.54 4.86
N VAL A 158 -2.44 -24.53 4.44
CA VAL A 158 -1.26 -24.04 5.16
C VAL A 158 -1.67 -23.09 6.28
N SER A 159 -2.54 -22.11 5.96
CA SER A 159 -3.13 -21.18 6.91
C SER A 159 -4.63 -21.03 6.62
N PRO A 160 -5.51 -21.54 7.51
CA PRO A 160 -6.96 -21.45 7.32
C PRO A 160 -7.49 -20.03 7.13
N ALA A 161 -6.79 -19.02 7.66
CA ALA A 161 -7.15 -17.61 7.53
C ALA A 161 -7.13 -17.12 6.07
N CYS A 162 -6.42 -17.79 5.16
CA CYS A 162 -6.42 -17.50 3.72
C CYS A 162 -7.77 -17.77 3.03
N ALA A 163 -8.69 -18.50 3.68
CA ALA A 163 -10.09 -18.62 3.25
C ALA A 163 -11.01 -17.57 3.89
N GLY A 164 -10.44 -16.50 4.44
CA GLY A 164 -11.16 -15.40 5.07
C GLY A 164 -12.13 -14.68 4.12
N ARG A 165 -13.05 -13.91 4.68
CA ARG A 165 -14.08 -13.19 3.90
C ARG A 165 -13.64 -11.84 3.38
N PHE A 166 -12.61 -11.25 3.98
CA PHE A 166 -12.11 -9.91 3.69
C PHE A 166 -10.62 -10.00 3.34
N GLN A 167 -10.34 -10.72 2.25
CA GLN A 167 -8.99 -10.94 1.75
C GLN A 167 -8.57 -9.86 0.76
N SER A 168 -7.26 -9.73 0.60
CA SER A 168 -6.59 -8.95 -0.44
C SER A 168 -5.82 -9.88 -1.38
N PRO A 169 -5.48 -9.45 -2.61
CA PRO A 169 -5.84 -8.16 -3.24
C PRO A 169 -7.29 -8.12 -3.74
N VAL A 170 -7.71 -6.97 -4.27
CA VAL A 170 -9.05 -6.75 -4.84
C VAL A 170 -8.99 -6.07 -6.22
N ASP A 171 -10.08 -6.21 -6.99
CA ASP A 171 -10.35 -5.37 -8.16
C ASP A 171 -10.95 -4.04 -7.72
N ILE A 172 -10.24 -2.95 -8.00
CA ILE A 172 -10.68 -1.59 -7.71
C ILE A 172 -11.52 -1.10 -8.88
N ARG A 173 -12.76 -0.70 -8.58
CA ARG A 173 -13.66 -0.08 -9.56
C ARG A 173 -13.85 1.38 -9.20
N PRO A 174 -13.12 2.33 -9.80
CA PRO A 174 -13.12 3.73 -9.39
C PRO A 174 -14.52 4.35 -9.35
N GLN A 175 -15.38 3.98 -10.30
CA GLN A 175 -16.77 4.47 -10.37
C GLN A 175 -17.68 3.97 -9.25
N LEU A 176 -17.30 2.89 -8.55
CA LEU A 176 -18.03 2.33 -7.41
C LEU A 176 -17.39 2.71 -6.07
N ALA A 177 -16.23 3.37 -6.09
CA ALA A 177 -15.56 3.80 -4.88
C ALA A 177 -16.36 4.93 -4.20
N ALA A 178 -16.57 4.81 -2.90
CA ALA A 178 -17.21 5.86 -2.12
C ALA A 178 -16.24 7.03 -1.94
N PHE A 179 -16.54 8.16 -2.56
CA PHE A 179 -15.74 9.38 -2.39
C PHE A 179 -15.79 9.85 -0.93
N CYS A 180 -14.62 10.09 -0.35
CA CYS A 180 -14.50 10.41 1.06
C CYS A 180 -13.60 11.64 1.29
N LEU A 181 -14.22 12.77 1.66
CA LEU A 181 -13.54 14.03 1.95
C LEU A 181 -12.65 13.98 3.21
N ALA A 182 -12.85 13.00 4.09
CA ALA A 182 -12.04 12.82 5.29
C ALA A 182 -10.66 12.20 4.98
N LEU A 183 -10.47 11.64 3.78
CA LEU A 183 -9.16 11.14 3.34
C LEU A 183 -8.30 12.35 2.94
N ARG A 184 -7.27 12.64 3.75
CA ARG A 184 -6.30 13.71 3.51
C ARG A 184 -5.09 13.16 2.76
N PRO A 185 -4.27 14.01 2.12
CA PRO A 185 -2.99 13.55 1.57
C PRO A 185 -2.19 12.78 2.61
N LEU A 186 -1.48 11.73 2.18
CA LEU A 186 -0.59 10.99 3.07
C LEU A 186 0.60 11.85 3.49
N GLU A 187 1.04 11.64 4.72
CA GLU A 187 2.24 12.28 5.26
C GLU A 187 3.30 11.20 5.49
N LEU A 188 4.49 11.41 4.91
CA LEU A 188 5.65 10.51 5.01
C LEU A 188 6.82 11.33 5.57
N LEU A 189 7.44 10.85 6.65
CA LEU A 189 8.57 11.51 7.31
C LEU A 189 9.71 10.52 7.49
N GLY A 190 10.95 10.98 7.26
CA GLY A 190 12.15 10.14 7.42
C GLY A 190 12.42 9.16 6.26
N PHE A 191 11.70 9.26 5.14
CA PHE A 191 11.86 8.36 3.98
C PHE A 191 13.10 8.67 3.12
N GLN A 192 13.70 9.85 3.28
CA GLN A 192 14.95 10.22 2.62
C GLN A 192 16.14 9.73 3.44
N LEU A 193 16.61 8.52 3.15
CA LEU A 193 17.70 7.91 3.91
C LEU A 193 19.07 8.38 3.40
N PRO A 194 20.02 8.67 4.31
CA PRO A 194 21.41 8.87 3.92
C PRO A 194 22.03 7.56 3.41
N PRO A 195 23.13 7.61 2.63
CA PRO A 195 23.76 6.40 2.08
C PRO A 195 24.19 5.35 3.11
N LEU A 196 24.47 5.78 4.35
CA LEU A 196 24.80 4.92 5.48
C LEU A 196 23.86 5.20 6.66
N PRO A 197 23.44 4.17 7.43
CA PRO A 197 23.78 2.76 7.27
C PRO A 197 23.13 2.12 6.03
N GLU A 198 23.75 1.05 5.53
CA GLU A 198 23.20 0.25 4.43
C GLU A 198 21.96 -0.53 4.87
N LEU A 199 21.14 -0.89 3.88
CA LEU A 199 19.88 -1.60 4.04
C LEU A 199 20.03 -3.03 3.52
N ARG A 200 19.37 -3.98 4.19
CA ARG A 200 19.38 -5.38 3.78
C ARG A 200 18.38 -5.63 2.66
N LEU A 201 18.86 -6.07 1.50
CA LEU A 201 18.07 -6.53 0.37
C LEU A 201 18.17 -8.06 0.27
N ARG A 202 17.04 -8.76 0.24
CA ARG A 202 17.01 -10.23 0.28
C ARG A 202 16.04 -10.80 -0.75
N ASN A 203 16.48 -11.85 -1.44
CA ASN A 203 15.59 -12.73 -2.19
C ASN A 203 15.06 -13.81 -1.24
N ASN A 204 13.78 -13.77 -0.92
CA ASN A 204 13.16 -14.73 0.01
C ASN A 204 12.48 -15.92 -0.68
N GLY A 205 12.65 -16.06 -2.00
CA GLY A 205 12.00 -17.09 -2.82
C GLY A 205 10.62 -16.70 -3.35
N HIS A 206 9.99 -15.70 -2.74
CA HIS A 206 8.64 -15.22 -3.11
C HIS A 206 8.63 -13.79 -3.67
N SER A 207 9.64 -12.99 -3.30
CA SER A 207 9.84 -11.61 -3.69
C SER A 207 11.31 -11.21 -3.44
N VAL A 208 11.70 -10.03 -3.93
CA VAL A 208 12.78 -9.26 -3.34
C VAL A 208 12.22 -8.37 -2.22
N GLN A 209 12.84 -8.37 -1.05
CA GLN A 209 12.43 -7.58 0.10
C GLN A 209 13.59 -6.70 0.59
N LEU A 210 13.31 -5.40 0.76
CA LEU A 210 14.20 -4.44 1.38
C LEU A 210 13.75 -4.18 2.82
N THR A 211 14.65 -4.39 3.78
CA THR A 211 14.39 -4.11 5.20
C THR A 211 14.61 -2.63 5.48
N LEU A 212 13.61 -1.96 6.03
CA LEU A 212 13.67 -0.52 6.32
C LEU A 212 14.12 -0.27 7.77
N PRO A 213 14.91 0.79 8.01
CA PRO A 213 15.37 1.12 9.35
C PRO A 213 14.24 1.75 10.18
N PRO A 214 14.38 1.82 11.50
CA PRO A 214 13.51 2.66 12.33
C PRO A 214 13.55 4.13 11.90
N GLY A 215 12.48 4.88 12.21
CA GLY A 215 12.40 6.33 11.96
C GLY A 215 11.66 6.75 10.68
N LEU A 216 11.21 5.79 9.86
CA LEU A 216 10.28 6.06 8.75
C LEU A 216 8.84 6.08 9.28
N GLU A 217 8.25 7.26 9.35
CA GLU A 217 6.90 7.47 9.88
C GLU A 217 5.91 7.78 8.76
N MET A 218 4.71 7.20 8.88
CA MET A 218 3.61 7.41 7.95
C MET A 218 2.33 7.71 8.73
N ALA A 219 1.60 8.73 8.30
CA ALA A 219 0.28 9.04 8.84
C ALA A 219 -0.81 8.91 7.77
N LEU A 220 -1.81 8.06 8.05
CA LEU A 220 -3.03 7.91 7.25
C LEU A 220 -4.09 8.97 7.57
N GLY A 221 -3.86 9.75 8.63
CA GLY A 221 -4.72 10.74 9.24
C GLY A 221 -4.56 10.77 10.77
N PRO A 222 -5.22 11.71 11.48
CA PRO A 222 -5.10 11.83 12.93
C PRO A 222 -5.45 10.52 13.68
N GLY A 223 -4.56 10.08 14.58
CA GLY A 223 -4.72 8.84 15.34
C GLY A 223 -4.49 7.56 14.53
N ARG A 224 -3.92 7.67 13.32
CA ARG A 224 -3.59 6.55 12.44
C ARG A 224 -2.15 6.69 11.94
N GLU A 225 -1.24 6.59 12.90
CA GLU A 225 0.21 6.70 12.72
C GLU A 225 0.85 5.31 12.69
N TYR A 226 1.86 5.18 11.84
CA TYR A 226 2.53 3.92 11.55
C TYR A 226 4.04 4.15 11.33
N ARG A 227 4.83 3.10 11.54
CA ARG A 227 6.25 3.04 11.17
C ARG A 227 6.48 2.02 10.07
N ALA A 228 7.29 2.35 9.07
CA ALA A 228 7.61 1.42 7.99
C ALA A 228 8.51 0.28 8.49
N LEU A 229 8.33 -0.92 7.94
CA LEU A 229 9.09 -2.12 8.31
C LEU A 229 9.94 -2.64 7.16
N GLN A 230 9.31 -2.76 5.99
CA GLN A 230 9.92 -3.32 4.79
C GLN A 230 9.17 -2.81 3.56
N LEU A 231 9.79 -2.98 2.41
CA LEU A 231 9.10 -2.97 1.13
C LEU A 231 9.44 -4.22 0.32
N HIS A 232 8.54 -4.61 -0.56
CA HIS A 232 8.72 -5.74 -1.47
C HIS A 232 7.88 -5.54 -2.74
N LEU A 233 8.08 -6.38 -3.75
CA LEU A 233 7.47 -6.20 -5.07
C LEU A 233 6.74 -7.47 -5.50
N HIS A 234 5.70 -7.29 -6.31
CA HIS A 234 5.01 -8.35 -7.03
C HIS A 234 5.10 -8.06 -8.51
N TRP A 235 5.48 -9.06 -9.30
CA TRP A 235 5.70 -8.90 -10.74
C TRP A 235 5.25 -10.14 -11.50
N GLY A 236 5.13 -9.97 -12.82
CA GLY A 236 4.70 -11.03 -13.72
C GLY A 236 5.86 -11.75 -14.38
N ALA A 237 5.75 -11.95 -15.68
CA ALA A 237 6.79 -12.56 -16.50
C ALA A 237 6.81 -11.88 -17.87
N ALA A 238 7.74 -12.27 -18.75
CA ALA A 238 7.80 -11.73 -20.10
C ALA A 238 6.42 -11.75 -20.80
N GLY A 239 5.89 -10.57 -21.13
CA GLY A 239 4.58 -10.38 -21.77
C GLY A 239 3.36 -10.71 -20.88
N ARG A 240 3.53 -10.83 -19.56
CA ARG A 240 2.46 -11.16 -18.61
C ARG A 240 2.54 -10.20 -17.40
N PRO A 241 1.51 -9.36 -17.16
CA PRO A 241 1.49 -8.47 -16.01
C PRO A 241 1.32 -9.24 -14.69
N GLY A 242 1.78 -8.66 -13.58
CA GLY A 242 1.78 -9.31 -12.26
C GLY A 242 1.61 -8.40 -11.06
N SER A 243 1.03 -7.20 -11.23
CA SER A 243 0.48 -6.47 -10.07
C SER A 243 -0.51 -7.36 -9.31
N GLU A 244 -0.68 -7.17 -8.01
CA GLU A 244 -1.64 -7.95 -7.23
C GLU A 244 -3.05 -7.38 -7.38
N HIS A 245 -3.19 -6.08 -7.10
CA HIS A 245 -4.42 -5.32 -7.33
C HIS A 245 -4.65 -5.14 -8.83
N THR A 246 -5.91 -4.90 -9.17
CA THR A 246 -6.35 -4.58 -10.52
C THR A 246 -7.27 -3.37 -10.50
N VAL A 247 -7.37 -2.65 -11.62
CA VAL A 247 -8.29 -1.51 -11.77
C VAL A 247 -9.22 -1.79 -12.95
N GLU A 248 -10.50 -1.96 -12.67
CA GLU A 248 -11.51 -2.37 -13.66
C GLU A 248 -11.11 -3.64 -14.42
N GLY A 249 -10.50 -4.60 -13.70
CA GLY A 249 -9.95 -5.84 -14.24
C GLY A 249 -8.62 -5.70 -14.98
N HIS A 250 -8.08 -4.48 -15.14
CA HIS A 250 -6.75 -4.26 -15.71
C HIS A 250 -5.67 -4.58 -14.66
N ARG A 251 -4.70 -5.43 -15.05
CA ARG A 251 -3.53 -5.78 -14.24
C ARG A 251 -2.31 -5.06 -14.80
N PHE A 252 -1.55 -4.42 -13.93
CA PHE A 252 -0.35 -3.67 -14.26
C PHE A 252 0.88 -4.59 -14.27
N PRO A 253 1.98 -4.21 -14.95
CA PRO A 253 3.21 -5.00 -15.02
C PRO A 253 3.70 -5.52 -13.66
N ALA A 254 3.78 -4.63 -12.67
CA ALA A 254 4.20 -4.97 -11.31
C ALA A 254 3.55 -4.04 -10.27
N GLU A 255 3.78 -4.32 -8.99
CA GLU A 255 3.27 -3.56 -7.87
C GLU A 255 4.26 -3.56 -6.71
N ILE A 256 4.55 -2.39 -6.14
CA ILE A 256 5.36 -2.25 -4.93
C ILE A 256 4.46 -2.17 -3.70
N HIS A 257 4.83 -2.86 -2.62
CA HIS A 257 4.19 -2.78 -1.31
C HIS A 257 5.17 -2.25 -0.27
N VAL A 258 4.77 -1.21 0.47
CA VAL A 258 5.50 -0.72 1.65
C VAL A 258 4.68 -1.03 2.89
N VAL A 259 5.17 -1.93 3.73
CA VAL A 259 4.47 -2.47 4.89
C VAL A 259 4.81 -1.67 6.13
N HIS A 260 3.78 -1.28 6.88
CA HIS A 260 3.90 -0.47 8.08
C HIS A 260 3.19 -1.10 9.28
N LEU A 261 3.74 -0.87 10.46
CA LEU A 261 3.18 -1.28 11.76
C LEU A 261 2.63 -0.06 12.49
N SER A 262 1.40 -0.17 13.01
CA SER A 262 0.80 0.91 13.79
C SER A 262 1.63 1.21 15.03
N THR A 263 1.76 2.49 15.38
CA THR A 263 2.44 2.95 16.59
C THR A 263 1.78 2.45 17.89
N ALA A 264 0.54 1.94 17.82
CA ALA A 264 -0.15 1.31 18.93
C ALA A 264 0.39 -0.08 19.33
N PHE A 265 1.24 -0.68 18.50
CA PHE A 265 1.81 -2.01 18.73
C PHE A 265 3.34 -1.96 18.70
N ALA A 266 3.99 -2.70 19.60
CA ALA A 266 5.45 -2.76 19.68
C ALA A 266 6.01 -3.77 18.67
N ARG A 267 5.29 -4.86 18.41
CA ARG A 267 5.73 -5.93 17.50
C ARG A 267 4.63 -6.32 16.52
N VAL A 268 5.04 -6.91 15.40
CA VAL A 268 4.14 -7.33 14.32
C VAL A 268 3.14 -8.37 14.81
N GLU A 269 3.58 -9.32 15.64
CA GLU A 269 2.77 -10.42 16.15
C GLU A 269 1.55 -9.93 16.94
N GLU A 270 1.69 -8.79 17.62
CA GLU A 270 0.63 -8.17 18.41
C GLU A 270 -0.44 -7.52 17.52
N ALA A 271 -0.03 -7.07 16.33
CA ALA A 271 -0.83 -6.33 15.36
C ALA A 271 -1.54 -7.25 14.35
N LEU A 272 -1.04 -8.46 14.11
CA LEU A 272 -1.66 -9.42 13.19
C LEU A 272 -3.11 -9.70 13.58
N GLY A 273 -4.01 -9.62 12.59
CA GLY A 273 -5.44 -9.85 12.83
C GLY A 273 -6.15 -8.70 13.57
N ARG A 274 -5.42 -7.67 14.01
CA ARG A 274 -6.02 -6.48 14.65
C ARG A 274 -6.44 -5.48 13.57
N PRO A 275 -7.68 -4.98 13.60
CA PRO A 275 -8.12 -3.93 12.68
C PRO A 275 -7.21 -2.71 12.76
N GLY A 276 -6.58 -2.35 11.65
CA GLY A 276 -5.65 -1.22 11.60
C GLY A 276 -4.27 -1.47 12.20
N GLY A 277 -3.96 -2.70 12.63
CA GLY A 277 -2.66 -3.04 13.22
C GLY A 277 -1.51 -2.91 12.22
N LEU A 278 -1.78 -3.29 10.96
CA LEU A 278 -0.85 -3.10 9.83
C LEU A 278 -1.50 -2.20 8.78
N ALA A 279 -0.66 -1.46 8.06
CA ALA A 279 -1.04 -0.70 6.88
C ALA A 279 -0.04 -0.95 5.74
N VAL A 280 -0.55 -1.05 4.52
CA VAL A 280 0.28 -1.22 3.32
C VAL A 280 -0.02 -0.09 2.36
N LEU A 281 1.03 0.60 1.92
CA LEU A 281 0.98 1.48 0.77
C LEU A 281 1.32 0.66 -0.48
N ALA A 282 0.48 0.73 -1.50
CA ALA A 282 0.67 0.01 -2.75
C ALA A 282 0.67 0.98 -3.94
N ALA A 283 1.63 0.82 -4.85
CA ALA A 283 1.69 1.58 -6.09
C ALA A 283 1.91 0.63 -7.28
N PHE A 284 1.19 0.89 -8.37
CA PHE A 284 1.41 0.18 -9.62
C PHE A 284 2.66 0.67 -10.33
N LEU A 285 3.40 -0.27 -10.92
CA LEU A 285 4.55 0.00 -11.77
C LEU A 285 4.13 -0.21 -13.22
N GLU A 286 4.37 0.80 -14.04
CA GLU A 286 4.04 0.81 -15.47
C GLU A 286 5.29 0.99 -16.33
N GLU A 287 5.22 0.49 -17.57
CA GLU A 287 6.28 0.70 -18.55
C GLU A 287 6.25 2.15 -19.05
N GLY A 288 7.39 2.82 -18.97
CA GLY A 288 7.63 4.17 -19.46
C GLY A 288 8.83 4.25 -20.41
N PRO A 289 9.05 5.41 -21.04
CA PRO A 289 10.09 5.59 -22.04
C PRO A 289 11.52 5.71 -21.46
N GLU A 290 11.63 6.09 -20.19
CA GLU A 290 12.90 6.43 -19.54
C GLU A 290 13.20 5.52 -18.35
N GLU A 291 14.48 5.38 -18.03
CA GLU A 291 14.95 4.65 -16.87
C GLU A 291 14.58 5.40 -15.58
N ASN A 292 14.07 4.67 -14.58
CA ASN A 292 13.77 5.22 -13.27
C ASN A 292 15.00 5.08 -12.36
N SER A 293 15.63 6.21 -12.03
CA SER A 293 16.86 6.25 -11.23
C SER A 293 16.69 5.82 -9.76
N ALA A 294 15.49 5.95 -9.20
CA ALA A 294 15.21 5.49 -7.84
C ALA A 294 15.14 3.95 -7.82
N TYR A 295 14.43 3.35 -8.78
CA TYR A 295 14.35 1.88 -8.89
C TYR A 295 15.69 1.26 -9.30
N GLU A 296 16.50 1.94 -10.13
CA GLU A 296 17.81 1.42 -10.54
C GLU A 296 18.73 1.10 -9.35
N GLN A 297 18.65 1.89 -8.27
CA GLN A 297 19.39 1.65 -7.03
C GLN A 297 19.02 0.33 -6.32
N LEU A 298 17.90 -0.28 -6.67
CA LEU A 298 17.50 -1.61 -6.18
C LEU A 298 17.71 -2.67 -7.27
N LEU A 299 17.29 -2.37 -8.50
CA LEU A 299 17.29 -3.31 -9.62
C LEU A 299 18.70 -3.73 -10.02
N SER A 300 19.70 -2.85 -9.90
CA SER A 300 21.10 -3.15 -10.22
C SER A 300 21.71 -4.24 -9.32
N HIS A 301 21.14 -4.48 -8.14
CA HIS A 301 21.62 -5.48 -7.17
C HIS A 301 20.91 -6.83 -7.28
N LEU A 302 19.89 -6.97 -8.13
CA LEU A 302 19.11 -8.22 -8.21
C LEU A 302 19.95 -9.42 -8.69
N GLU A 303 20.95 -9.20 -9.54
CA GLU A 303 21.84 -10.27 -10.01
C GLU A 303 22.70 -10.84 -8.86
N GLU A 304 23.07 -10.01 -7.88
CA GLU A 304 23.82 -10.45 -6.69
C GLU A 304 23.01 -11.37 -5.78
N ILE A 305 21.67 -11.26 -5.85
CA ILE A 305 20.73 -12.04 -5.06
C ILE A 305 19.83 -12.95 -5.90
N ALA A 306 20.33 -13.40 -7.06
CA ALA A 306 19.57 -14.25 -7.98
C ALA A 306 19.21 -15.61 -7.36
N GLU A 307 20.03 -16.13 -6.44
CA GLU A 307 19.77 -17.38 -5.74
C GLU A 307 18.73 -17.18 -4.62
N GLU A 308 17.76 -18.10 -4.50
CA GLU A 308 16.77 -18.08 -3.42
C GLU A 308 17.45 -18.10 -2.05
N GLY A 309 17.04 -17.18 -1.17
CA GLY A 309 17.55 -17.06 0.19
C GLY A 309 18.80 -16.19 0.33
N SER A 310 19.45 -15.80 -0.78
CA SER A 310 20.61 -14.90 -0.78
C SER A 310 20.24 -13.45 -0.44
N GLU A 311 21.22 -12.71 0.05
CA GLU A 311 21.08 -11.33 0.50
C GLU A 311 22.32 -10.49 0.21
N THR A 312 22.11 -9.19 0.05
CA THR A 312 23.15 -8.18 -0.13
C THR A 312 22.79 -6.92 0.66
N GLN A 313 23.75 -6.00 0.75
CA GLN A 313 23.59 -4.70 1.39
C GLN A 313 23.56 -3.61 0.33
N VAL A 314 22.57 -2.73 0.40
CA VAL A 314 22.44 -1.60 -0.52
C VAL A 314 22.56 -0.28 0.24
N PRO A 315 23.17 0.77 -0.36
CA PRO A 315 23.18 2.09 0.26
C PRO A 315 21.78 2.58 0.60
N GLY A 316 21.66 3.40 1.65
CA GLY A 316 20.40 4.09 1.92
C GLY A 316 20.01 5.01 0.76
N LEU A 317 18.72 5.03 0.46
CA LEU A 317 18.12 5.74 -0.68
C LEU A 317 16.84 6.47 -0.25
N ASP A 318 16.36 7.37 -1.11
CA ASP A 318 15.05 7.99 -0.90
C ASP A 318 13.92 7.00 -1.22
N ILE A 319 13.34 6.43 -0.16
CA ILE A 319 12.23 5.48 -0.25
C ILE A 319 10.96 6.16 -0.80
N SER A 320 10.79 7.46 -0.57
CA SER A 320 9.64 8.19 -1.11
C SER A 320 9.71 8.37 -2.62
N ALA A 321 10.92 8.36 -3.20
CA ALA A 321 11.13 8.41 -4.65
C ALA A 321 10.72 7.11 -5.37
N LEU A 322 10.52 6.01 -4.62
CA LEU A 322 9.96 4.76 -5.15
C LEU A 322 8.42 4.80 -5.27
N LEU A 323 7.78 5.82 -4.69
CA LEU A 323 6.34 5.98 -4.65
C LEU A 323 5.86 7.07 -5.63
N PRO A 324 4.57 7.11 -5.97
CA PRO A 324 4.02 8.17 -6.80
C PRO A 324 4.13 9.56 -6.16
N SER A 325 4.32 10.57 -6.98
CA SER A 325 4.42 11.98 -6.54
C SER A 325 3.13 12.53 -5.92
N ASP A 326 1.95 12.06 -6.39
CA ASP A 326 0.65 12.51 -5.90
C ASP A 326 0.16 11.62 -4.74
N LEU A 327 0.50 12.05 -3.53
CA LEU A 327 0.08 11.38 -2.29
C LEU A 327 -1.37 11.71 -1.88
N SER A 328 -2.11 12.48 -2.68
CA SER A 328 -3.47 12.92 -2.38
C SER A 328 -4.56 12.07 -3.04
N ARG A 329 -4.22 11.31 -4.08
CA ARG A 329 -5.15 10.48 -4.85
C ARG A 329 -4.87 9.00 -4.66
N TYR A 330 -5.73 8.35 -3.90
CA TYR A 330 -5.59 6.93 -3.58
C TYR A 330 -6.95 6.30 -3.27
N PHE A 331 -7.00 4.98 -3.34
CA PHE A 331 -8.09 4.15 -2.83
C PHE A 331 -7.70 3.60 -1.47
N ARG A 332 -8.68 3.41 -0.58
CA ARG A 332 -8.43 2.86 0.76
C ARG A 332 -9.49 1.85 1.16
N TYR A 333 -9.05 0.70 1.64
CA TYR A 333 -9.93 -0.37 2.13
C TYR A 333 -9.26 -1.19 3.24
N GLU A 334 -10.05 -2.00 3.94
CA GLU A 334 -9.55 -2.98 4.92
C GLU A 334 -9.60 -4.37 4.30
N GLY A 335 -8.49 -5.09 4.38
CA GLY A 335 -8.31 -6.41 3.78
C GLY A 335 -7.35 -7.28 4.59
N SER A 336 -6.48 -8.03 3.91
CA SER A 336 -5.53 -8.95 4.53
C SER A 336 -4.10 -8.78 4.03
N LEU A 337 -3.15 -9.50 4.63
CA LEU A 337 -1.91 -9.85 3.94
C LEU A 337 -2.25 -10.70 2.69
N THR A 338 -1.48 -10.54 1.62
CA THR A 338 -1.68 -11.25 0.34
C THR A 338 -0.90 -12.57 0.26
N THR A 339 -0.15 -12.91 1.31
CA THR A 339 0.55 -14.18 1.48
C THR A 339 0.16 -14.81 2.83
N PRO A 340 0.31 -16.13 3.00
CA PRO A 340 0.15 -16.78 4.30
C PRO A 340 0.99 -16.07 5.38
N PRO A 341 0.41 -15.78 6.57
CA PRO A 341 -0.81 -16.35 7.12
C PRO A 341 -2.13 -15.66 6.71
N CYS A 342 -2.12 -14.72 5.76
CA CYS A 342 -3.32 -14.03 5.25
C CYS A 342 -4.14 -13.31 6.32
N ALA A 343 -3.46 -12.78 7.34
CA ALA A 343 -4.10 -12.10 8.47
C ALA A 343 -4.91 -10.90 7.98
N GLN A 344 -6.19 -10.83 8.36
CA GLN A 344 -7.09 -9.71 8.04
C GLN A 344 -6.85 -8.50 8.97
N GLY A 345 -7.49 -7.37 8.66
CA GLY A 345 -7.38 -6.13 9.43
C GLY A 345 -6.31 -5.17 8.90
N VAL A 346 -5.70 -5.50 7.77
CA VAL A 346 -4.69 -4.67 7.10
C VAL A 346 -5.39 -3.50 6.40
N ILE A 347 -4.89 -2.29 6.60
CA ILE A 347 -5.36 -1.12 5.84
C ILE A 347 -4.54 -1.00 4.57
N TRP A 348 -5.19 -1.18 3.44
CA TRP A 348 -4.60 -0.96 2.12
C TRP A 348 -4.84 0.46 1.66
N THR A 349 -3.78 1.13 1.22
CA THR A 349 -3.85 2.41 0.51
C THR A 349 -3.18 2.23 -0.85
N VAL A 350 -3.98 2.20 -1.91
CA VAL A 350 -3.50 1.97 -3.29
C VAL A 350 -3.50 3.29 -4.03
N PHE A 351 -2.33 3.77 -4.44
CA PHE A 351 -2.21 5.03 -5.17
C PHE A 351 -2.89 4.97 -6.53
N ASN A 352 -3.53 6.07 -6.92
CA ASN A 352 -4.14 6.19 -8.24
C ASN A 352 -3.09 6.49 -9.32
N GLN A 353 -2.06 7.28 -8.99
CA GLN A 353 -0.93 7.53 -9.87
C GLN A 353 0.00 6.32 -9.85
N THR A 354 0.53 5.95 -11.01
CA THR A 354 1.51 4.87 -11.19
C THR A 354 2.94 5.42 -11.16
N VAL A 355 3.92 4.52 -11.01
CA VAL A 355 5.33 4.84 -11.17
C VAL A 355 5.83 4.21 -12.46
N MET A 356 6.52 5.01 -13.28
CA MET A 356 7.03 4.57 -14.57
C MET A 356 8.44 4.00 -14.42
N LEU A 357 8.67 2.82 -14.99
CA LEU A 357 9.97 2.14 -15.14
C LEU A 357 10.22 1.89 -16.63
N SER A 358 11.48 1.91 -17.07
CA SER A 358 11.78 1.57 -18.48
C SER A 358 11.44 0.11 -18.80
N ALA A 359 11.24 -0.21 -20.08
CA ALA A 359 11.03 -1.59 -20.54
C ALA A 359 12.16 -2.57 -20.15
N LYS A 360 13.38 -2.07 -19.89
CA LYS A 360 14.52 -2.88 -19.41
C LYS A 360 14.41 -3.21 -17.92
N GLN A 361 13.77 -2.32 -17.15
CA GLN A 361 13.56 -2.44 -15.72
C GLN A 361 12.25 -3.16 -15.35
N SER A 362 11.30 -3.25 -16.29
CA SER A 362 9.94 -3.81 -16.11
C SER A 362 9.83 -5.30 -16.39
#